data_AF-A0A7K1E292-F1
#
_entry.id   AF-A0A7K1E292-F1
#
_cell.length_a   1.000
_cell.length_b   1.000
_cell.length_c   1.000
_cell.angle_alpha   90.00
_cell.angle_beta   90.00
_cell.angle_gamma   90.00
#
_symmetry.space_group_name_H-M   'P 1'
#
loop_
_entity.id
_entity.type
_entity.pdbx_description
1 polymer ?
#
loop_
_entity_poly.entity_id
_entity_poly.type
_entity_poly.pdbx_seq_one_letter_code
_entity_poly.pdbx_strand_id
1 'polypeptide(L)'
;MDNPTHEASTAGVGPWIGELPTEAHFDAELLRNGDTRNVIDRYRYWSMEAIVADLDERRHPFHVAIENWQHDMNIGSIVRS
;
A
#
# COMPACT_ATOMS: atom_id res chain seq x y z
N MET A 1 20.39 10.98 15.08
CA MET A 1 20.23 11.28 13.63
C MET A 1 18.93 10.60 13.23
N ASP A 2 17.82 11.19 13.65
CA ASP A 2 16.48 10.68 13.40
C ASP A 2 16.03 11.22 12.05
N ASN A 3 15.86 10.33 11.08
CA ASN A 3 15.39 10.67 9.75
C ASN A 3 13.84 10.68 9.79
N PRO A 4 13.15 11.83 9.61
CA PRO A 4 11.70 11.94 9.80
C PRO A 4 10.87 11.40 8.63
N THR A 5 11.48 10.92 7.55
CA THR A 5 10.76 10.38 6.40
C THR A 5 10.87 8.86 6.35
N HIS A 6 9.76 8.20 6.66
CA HIS A 6 9.49 6.80 6.37
C HIS A 6 9.33 6.61 4.85
N GLU A 7 10.36 6.91 4.06
CA GLU A 7 10.39 6.41 2.67
C GLU A 7 10.79 4.94 2.73
N ALA A 8 9.85 4.13 3.24
CA ALA A 8 9.93 2.69 3.21
C ALA A 8 10.10 2.29 1.74
N SER A 9 11.13 1.49 1.48
CA SER A 9 11.51 1.07 0.13
C SER A 9 10.27 0.57 -0.64
N THR A 10 9.98 1.19 -1.78
CA THR A 10 8.96 0.77 -2.76
C THR A 10 9.20 -0.63 -3.34
N ALA A 11 10.24 -1.36 -2.91
CA ALA A 11 10.42 -2.75 -3.28
C ALA A 11 9.25 -3.59 -2.73
N GLY A 12 8.69 -4.43 -3.58
CA GLY A 12 7.72 -5.44 -3.18
C GLY A 12 8.25 -6.34 -2.06
N VAL A 13 7.34 -6.92 -1.29
CA VAL A 13 7.66 -7.94 -0.29
C VAL A 13 7.46 -9.33 -0.90
N GLY A 14 8.32 -10.27 -0.53
CA GLY A 14 8.22 -11.66 -0.97
C GLY A 14 7.04 -12.40 -0.33
N PRO A 15 6.89 -13.71 -0.55
CA PRO A 15 5.89 -14.53 0.11
C PRO A 15 5.94 -14.43 1.64
N TRP A 16 4.79 -14.62 2.28
CA TRP A 16 4.67 -14.69 3.73
C TRP A 16 5.52 -15.83 4.29
N ILE A 17 6.26 -15.53 5.36
CA ILE A 17 7.12 -16.50 6.03
C ILE A 17 6.54 -16.81 7.40
N GLY A 18 6.24 -18.09 7.64
CA GLY A 18 5.73 -18.58 8.92
C GLY A 18 4.30 -19.12 8.81
N GLU A 19 3.60 -19.11 9.94
CA GLU A 19 2.20 -19.53 10.01
C GLU A 19 1.32 -18.54 9.25
N LEU A 20 0.43 -19.06 8.38
CA LEU A 20 -0.46 -18.21 7.61
C LEU A 20 -1.44 -17.50 8.54
N PRO A 21 -1.62 -16.18 8.39
CA PRO A 21 -2.61 -15.45 9.16
C PRO A 21 -4.04 -15.94 8.79
N THR A 22 -4.97 -15.76 9.73
CA THR A 22 -6.34 -16.32 9.63
C THR A 22 -7.40 -15.25 9.42
N GLU A 23 -7.00 -13.98 9.52
CA GLU A 23 -7.88 -12.83 9.39
C GLU A 23 -8.36 -12.67 7.95
N ALA A 24 -9.65 -12.34 7.81
CA ALA A 24 -10.33 -12.29 6.51
C ALA A 24 -9.84 -11.15 5.59
N HIS A 25 -9.07 -10.18 6.10
CA HIS A 25 -8.55 -9.09 5.30
C HIS A 25 -7.31 -9.49 4.47
N PHE A 26 -6.67 -10.62 4.79
CA PHE A 26 -5.51 -11.10 4.05
C PHE A 26 -5.92 -11.82 2.76
N ASP A 27 -5.19 -11.55 1.69
CA ASP A 27 -5.34 -12.21 0.40
C ASP A 27 -4.35 -13.39 0.31
N ALA A 28 -4.88 -14.61 0.16
CA ALA A 28 -4.09 -15.83 0.10
C ALA A 28 -3.09 -15.85 -1.07
N GLU A 29 -3.40 -15.21 -2.20
CA GLU A 29 -2.49 -15.16 -3.35
C GLU A 29 -1.32 -14.23 -3.09
N LEU A 30 -1.55 -13.13 -2.39
CA LEU A 30 -0.47 -12.21 -1.99
C LEU A 30 0.42 -12.85 -0.92
N LEU A 31 -0.15 -13.56 0.04
CA LEU A 31 0.63 -14.31 1.03
C LEU A 31 1.51 -15.37 0.36
N ARG A 32 0.99 -16.04 -0.68
CA ARG A 32 1.69 -17.13 -1.39
C ARG A 32 2.78 -16.63 -2.35
N ASN A 33 2.51 -15.56 -3.09
CA ASN A 33 3.37 -15.11 -4.19
C ASN A 33 4.19 -13.86 -3.84
N GLY A 34 3.87 -13.21 -2.72
CA GLY A 34 4.41 -11.91 -2.36
C GLY A 34 3.53 -10.75 -2.85
N ASP A 35 3.76 -9.59 -2.27
CA ASP A 35 3.01 -8.36 -2.57
C ASP A 35 3.95 -7.31 -3.16
N THR A 36 3.85 -7.12 -4.48
CA THR A 36 4.66 -6.16 -5.23
C THR A 36 4.03 -4.78 -5.36
N ARG A 37 2.83 -4.56 -4.81
CA ARG A 37 2.09 -3.30 -4.93
C ARG A 37 2.81 -2.18 -4.19
N ASN A 38 2.61 -0.92 -4.58
CA ASN A 38 3.07 0.22 -3.80
C ASN A 38 2.01 0.58 -2.76
N VAL A 39 2.06 -0.10 -1.62
CA VAL A 39 1.22 0.18 -0.46
C VAL A 39 2.11 0.32 0.77
N ILE A 40 1.64 1.10 1.75
CA ILE A 40 2.31 1.17 3.06
C ILE A 40 2.29 -0.20 3.73
N ASP A 41 3.27 -0.46 4.60
CA ASP A 41 3.46 -1.77 5.25
C ASP A 41 2.20 -2.30 5.93
N ARG A 42 1.37 -1.42 6.49
CA ARG A 42 0.10 -1.75 7.11
C ARG A 42 -0.84 -2.56 6.20
N TYR A 43 -0.82 -2.30 4.90
CA TYR A 43 -1.75 -2.90 3.93
C TYR A 43 -1.11 -4.00 3.08
N ARG A 44 0.12 -4.41 3.42
CA ARG A 44 0.78 -5.53 2.73
C ARG A 44 0.00 -6.81 2.94
N TYR A 45 -0.17 -7.56 1.87
CA TYR A 45 -0.96 -8.79 1.79
C TYR A 45 -2.46 -8.60 2.02
N TRP A 46 -2.96 -7.39 2.26
CA TRP A 46 -4.40 -7.16 2.38
C TRP A 46 -5.07 -7.18 1.00
N SER A 47 -6.28 -7.70 0.96
CA SER A 47 -7.13 -7.56 -0.22
C SER A 47 -7.43 -6.09 -0.48
N MET A 48 -7.59 -5.72 -1.75
CA MET A 48 -7.94 -4.34 -2.11
C MET A 48 -9.26 -3.91 -1.44
N GLU A 49 -10.23 -4.82 -1.35
CA GLU A 49 -11.51 -4.59 -0.69
C GLU A 49 -11.36 -4.26 0.80
N ALA A 50 -10.49 -4.97 1.52
CA ALA A 50 -10.24 -4.70 2.93
C ALA A 50 -9.53 -3.35 3.15
N ILE A 51 -8.63 -2.96 2.25
CA ILE A 51 -7.98 -1.64 2.28
C ILE A 51 -9.03 -0.54 2.06
N VAL A 52 -9.91 -0.70 1.07
CA VAL A 52 -11.00 0.25 0.82
C VAL A 52 -11.91 0.35 2.05
N ALA A 53 -12.31 -0.77 2.64
CA ALA A 53 -13.13 -0.77 3.85
C ALA A 53 -12.47 -0.04 5.04
N ASP A 54 -11.19 -0.24 5.32
CA ASP A 54 -10.46 0.47 6.39
C ASP A 54 -10.35 1.98 6.10
N LEU A 55 -10.15 2.36 4.83
CA LEU A 55 -10.10 3.76 4.42
C LEU A 55 -11.48 4.42 4.51
N ASP A 56 -12.55 3.69 4.22
CA ASP A 56 -13.93 4.16 4.29
C ASP A 56 -14.34 4.54 5.71
N GLU A 57 -13.85 3.82 6.72
CA GLU A 57 -14.05 4.16 8.15
C GLU A 57 -13.43 5.52 8.54
N ARG A 58 -12.40 5.96 7.82
CA ARG A 58 -11.65 7.19 8.13
C ARG A 58 -11.82 8.28 7.07
N ARG A 59 -12.79 8.14 6.17
CA ARG A 59 -13.00 9.10 5.07
C ARG A 59 -13.23 10.50 5.62
N HIS A 60 -12.25 11.36 5.41
CA HIS A 60 -12.46 12.79 5.32
C HIS A 60 -12.78 13.13 3.85
N PRO A 61 -13.73 14.04 3.55
CA PRO A 61 -14.07 14.43 2.19
C PRO A 61 -12.92 15.24 1.56
N PHE A 62 -11.90 14.54 1.05
CA PHE A 62 -10.83 15.13 0.25
C PHE A 62 -10.71 14.33 -1.03
N HIS A 63 -10.98 14.99 -2.16
CA HIS A 63 -10.78 14.41 -3.48
C HIS A 63 -9.29 14.43 -3.79
N VAL A 64 -8.68 13.25 -3.91
CA VAL A 64 -7.37 13.10 -4.51
C VAL A 64 -7.58 12.73 -5.98
N ALA A 65 -7.28 13.65 -6.89
CA ALA A 65 -7.22 13.37 -8.32
C ALA A 65 -5.80 12.92 -8.66
N ILE A 66 -5.62 11.62 -8.96
CA ILE A 66 -4.37 11.10 -9.54
C ILE A 66 -4.67 10.70 -10.98
N GLU A 67 -4.29 11.56 -11.92
CA GLU A 67 -4.41 11.30 -13.36
C GLU A 67 -3.12 10.63 -13.86
N ASN A 68 -3.20 9.34 -14.18
CA ASN A 68 -2.10 8.55 -14.71
C ASN A 68 -2.05 8.67 -16.25
N TRP A 69 -1.41 9.74 -16.73
CA TRP A 69 -1.11 9.89 -18.17
C TRP A 69 0.28 9.30 -18.45
N GLN A 70 0.34 8.53 -19.52
CA GLN A 70 1.37 7.57 -19.93
C GLN A 70 2.86 8.01 -19.95
N HIS A 71 3.25 9.22 -19.51
CA HIS A 71 4.62 9.72 -19.72
C HIS A 71 5.18 10.84 -18.81
N ASP A 72 4.63 11.19 -17.65
CA ASP A 72 5.19 12.31 -16.87
C ASP A 72 6.02 11.90 -15.64
N MET A 73 7.33 12.00 -15.82
CA MET A 73 8.43 11.73 -14.88
C MET A 73 8.47 12.66 -13.63
N ASN A 74 7.33 13.03 -13.05
CA ASN A 74 7.28 14.04 -11.97
C ASN A 74 6.38 13.69 -10.78
N ILE A 75 5.94 12.43 -10.60
CA ILE A 75 5.15 12.06 -9.41
C ILE A 75 5.91 12.30 -8.09
N GLY A 76 7.25 12.28 -8.12
CA GLY A 76 8.10 12.57 -6.96
C GLY A 76 8.13 14.04 -6.50
N SER A 77 7.55 14.98 -7.26
CA SER A 77 7.54 16.41 -6.91
C SER A 77 6.27 16.86 -6.16
N ILE A 78 5.15 16.13 -6.35
CA ILE A 78 3.81 16.62 -5.97
C ILE A 78 3.35 16.15 -4.58
N VAL A 79 3.98 15.14 -3.97
CA VAL A 79 3.66 14.74 -2.58
C VAL A 79 4.65 15.35 -1.61
N ARG A 80 4.39 16.59 -1.17
CA ARG A 80 4.90 17.09 0.12
C ARG A 80 3.74 17.75 0.88
N SER A 81 3.69 17.41 2.17
CA SER A 81 2.75 17.83 3.22
C SER A 81 2.44 19.33 3.25
#